data_AF-E2ATT1-F1
#
_entry.id   AF-E2ATT1-F1
#
_cell.length_a   1.000
_cell.length_b   1.000
_cell.length_c   1.000
_cell.angle_alpha   90.00
_cell.angle_beta   90.00
_cell.angle_gamma   90.00
#
_symmetry.space_group_name_H-M   'P 1'
#
loop_
_entity.id
_entity.type
_entity.pdbx_description
1 polymer ?
#
loop_
_entity_poly.entity_id
_entity_poly.type
_entity_poly.pdbx_seq_one_letter_code
_entity_poly.pdbx_strand_id
1 'polypeptide(L)' 'KNIIVEFSSPNIAKPFHLGHLRSTIIGNYIANINSFVENNVKKINYLGDWGTQYGLI' A
#
# COMPACT_ATOMS: atom_id res chain seq x y z
N LYS A 1 -13.63 4.44 14.74
CA LYS A 1 -14.04 4.85 13.36
C LYS A 1 -13.56 3.79 12.37
N ASN A 2 -14.19 3.65 11.21
CA ASN A 2 -13.68 2.77 10.15
C ASN A 2 -12.65 3.55 9.32
N ILE A 3 -11.41 3.08 9.30
CA ILE A 3 -10.29 3.76 8.63
C ILE A 3 -9.66 2.79 7.63
N ILE A 4 -9.47 3.26 6.41
CA ILE A 4 -8.73 2.53 5.38
C ILE A 4 -7.38 3.20 5.21
N VAL A 5 -6.31 2.42 5.27
CA VAL A 5 -4.95 2.89 4.98
C VAL A 5 -4.42 2.08 3.81
N GLU A 6 -4.34 2.74 2.66
CA GLU A 6 -3.75 2.20 1.44
C GLU A 6 -2.28 2.65 1.36
N PHE A 7 -1.38 1.70 1.11
CA PHE A 7 0.05 1.96 1.02
C PHE A 7 0.81 0.85 0.29
N SER A 8 2.11 1.08 0.06
CA SER A 8 3.02 0.22 -0.71
C SER A 8 2.76 0.25 -2.21
N SER A 9 1.62 -0.28 -2.66
CA SER A 9 1.09 -0.24 -4.02
C SER A 9 2.12 -0.34 -5.15
N PRO A 10 2.95 -1.41 -5.16
CA PRO A 10 3.91 -1.63 -6.23
C PRO A 10 3.21 -2.05 -7.53
N ASN A 11 3.86 -1.77 -8.65
CA ASN A 11 3.52 -2.37 -9.94
C ASN A 11 4.13 -3.77 -10.01
N ILE A 12 3.34 -4.82 -10.20
CA ILE A 12 3.82 -6.21 -10.15
C ILE A 12 4.92 -6.47 -11.20
N ALA A 13 4.80 -5.86 -12.37
CA ALA A 13 5.75 -6.03 -13.47
C ALA A 13 7.08 -5.25 -13.28
N LYS A 14 7.24 -4.48 -12.20
CA LYS A 14 8.43 -3.63 -11.97
C LYS A 14 9.10 -3.95 -10.63
N PRO A 15 10.44 -3.89 -10.54
CA PRO A 15 11.14 -4.08 -9.28
C PRO A 15 10.69 -3.09 -8.20
N PHE A 16 10.66 -3.58 -6.97
CA PHE A 16 10.45 -2.74 -5.81
C PHE A 16 11.62 -1.75 -5.65
N HIS A 17 11.34 -0.51 -5.25
CA HIS A 17 12.33 0.56 -5.17
C HIS A 17 12.04 1.50 -4.00
N LEU A 18 12.97 2.42 -3.71
CA LEU A 18 12.91 3.30 -2.53
C LEU A 18 11.60 4.09 -2.42
N GLY A 19 11.04 4.54 -3.54
CA GLY A 19 9.71 5.16 -3.58
C GLY A 19 8.60 4.28 -2.99
N HIS A 20 8.55 2.99 -3.34
CA HIS A 20 7.60 2.05 -2.75
C HIS A 20 7.90 1.82 -1.25
N LEU A 21 9.19 1.65 -0.88
CA LEU A 21 9.61 1.44 0.51
C LEU A 21 9.13 2.57 1.44
N ARG A 22 9.26 3.83 1.00
CA ARG A 22 8.79 4.99 1.74
C ARG A 22 7.29 4.89 2.04
N SER A 23 6.48 4.59 1.04
CA SER A 23 5.03 4.40 1.21
C SER A 23 4.75 3.24 2.17
N THR A 24 5.47 2.12 2.03
CA THR A 24 5.33 0.94 2.90
C THR A 24 5.55 1.27 4.38
N ILE A 25 6.62 1.99 4.70
CA ILE A 25 6.96 2.33 6.10
C ILE A 25 5.96 3.33 6.67
N ILE A 26 5.67 4.41 5.94
CA ILE A 26 4.79 5.49 6.43
C ILE A 26 3.35 4.98 6.59
N GLY A 27 2.83 4.26 5.60
CA GLY A 27 1.48 3.71 5.64
C GLY A 27 1.29 2.71 6.78
N ASN A 28 2.28 1.83 7.00
CA ASN A 28 2.21 0.90 8.12
C ASN A 28 2.26 1.62 9.48
N TYR A 29 3.08 2.66 9.63
CA TYR A 29 3.12 3.49 10.84
C TYR A 29 1.78 4.16 11.12
N ILE A 30 1.16 4.79 10.11
CA ILE A 30 -0.16 5.44 10.23
C ILE A 30 -1.23 4.41 10.60
N ALA A 31 -1.22 3.23 9.97
CA ALA A 31 -2.17 2.19 10.28
C ALA A 31 -2.02 1.68 11.72
N ASN A 32 -0.79 1.52 12.21
CA ASN A 32 -0.52 1.10 13.58
C ASN A 32 -0.97 2.15 14.61
N ILE A 33 -0.76 3.45 14.36
CA ILE A 33 -1.30 4.51 15.23
C ILE A 33 -2.82 4.42 15.29
N ASN A 34 -3.48 4.28 14.15
CA ASN A 34 -4.94 4.22 14.10
C ASN A 34 -5.48 2.98 14.81
N SER A 35 -4.80 1.84 14.70
CA SER A 35 -5.15 0.63 15.48
C SER A 35 -4.93 0.84 16.97
N PHE A 36 -3.87 1.55 17.37
CA PHE A 36 -3.58 1.86 18.78
C PHE A 36 -4.66 2.74 19.41
N VAL A 37 -5.22 3.71 18.69
CA VAL A 37 -6.34 4.54 19.16
C VAL A 37 -7.71 3.87 18.94
N GLU A 38 -7.76 2.54 18.90
CA GLU A 38 -8.97 1.72 18.82
C GLU A 38 -9.87 1.98 17.60
N ASN A 39 -9.30 2.46 16.48
CA ASN A 39 -10.04 2.48 15.21
C ASN A 39 -10.07 1.10 14.54
N ASN A 40 -11.15 0.83 13.80
CA ASN A 40 -11.24 -0.33 12.94
C ASN A 40 -10.47 -0.06 11.65
N VAL A 41 -9.22 -0.53 11.58
CA VAL A 41 -8.30 -0.23 10.49
C VAL A 41 -8.24 -1.37 9.49
N LYS A 42 -8.49 -1.06 8.21
CA LYS A 42 -8.26 -1.95 7.08
C LYS A 42 -7.03 -1.47 6.30
N LYS A 43 -5.98 -2.28 6.27
CA LYS A 43 -4.79 -2.05 5.46
C LYS A 43 -5.04 -2.58 4.04
N ILE A 44 -4.74 -1.79 3.01
CA ILE A 44 -4.93 -2.17 1.60
C ILE A 44 -3.62 -1.97 0.84
N ASN A 45 -3.30 -2.92 -0.04
CA ASN A 45 -2.24 -2.79 -1.02
C ASN A 45 -2.91 -2.72 -2.40
N TYR A 46 -2.93 -1.52 -3.01
CA TYR A 46 -3.57 -1.30 -4.29
C TYR A 46 -2.56 -1.54 -5.41
N LEU A 47 -2.38 -2.82 -5.74
CA LEU A 47 -1.38 -3.25 -6.71
C LEU A 47 -1.60 -2.57 -8.05
N GLY A 48 -0.52 -2.18 -8.70
CA GLY A 48 -0.53 -1.77 -10.10
C GLY A 48 -0.65 -2.99 -11.01
N ASP A 49 -1.75 -3.73 -10.86
CA ASP A 49 -1.98 -5.04 -11.49
C ASP A 49 -2.78 -4.99 -12.79
N TRP A 50 -3.14 -3.78 -13.22
CA TRP A 50 -3.86 -3.54 -14.46
C TRP A 50 -3.24 -2.39 -15.26
N GLY A 51 -2.64 -2.69 -16.42
CA GLY A 51 -2.01 -1.70 -17.29
C GLY A 51 -1.43 -2.32 -18.56
N THR A 52 -1.05 -1.49 -19.54
CA THR A 52 -0.48 -1.95 -20.84
C THR A 52 0.76 -2.82 -20.69
N GLN A 53 1.49 -2.66 -19.58
CA GLN A 53 2.60 -3.52 -19.17
C GLN A 53 2.25 -5.01 -19.12
N TYR A 54 0.97 -5.38 -18.93
CA TYR A 54 0.52 -6.78 -18.96
C TYR A 54 0.26 -7.33 -20.36
N GLY A 55 -0.01 -6.46 -21.34
CA GLY A 55 -0.13 -6.88 -22.74
C GLY A 55 1.21 -7.04 -23.45
N LEU A 56 2.31 -6.67 -22.78
CA LEU A 56 3.69 -6.74 -23.27
C LEU A 56 4.52 -7.82 -22.56
N ILE A 57 3.91 -8.53 -21.60
CA ILE A 57 4.47 -9.71 -20.92
C ILE A 57 4.10 -10.97 -21.70
#